data_AF-A0A7J3N0A2-F1
#
_entry.id   AF-A0A7J3N0A2-F1
#
_cell.length_a   1.000
_cell.length_b   1.000
_cell.length_c   1.000
_cell.angle_alpha   90.00
_cell.angle_beta   90.00
_cell.angle_gamma   90.00
#
_symmetry.space_group_name_H-M   'P 1'
#
loop_
_entity.id
_entity.type
_entity.pdbx_description
1 polymer ?
#
loop_
_entity_poly.entity_id
_entity_poly.type
_entity_poly.pdbx_seq_one_letter_code
_entity_poly.pdbx_strand_id
1 'polypeptide(L)' 'MIRVGLIGCGAIGSSIARVIDEDFDEVDLVAVFDRDI' A
#
# COMPACT_ATOMS: atom_id res chain seq x y z
N MET A 1 6.14 -9.72 -10.63
CA MET A 1 5.24 -8.83 -9.89
C MET A 1 5.12 -9.36 -8.47
N ILE A 2 5.63 -8.61 -7.50
CA ILE A 2 5.61 -8.94 -6.07
C ILE A 2 4.29 -8.44 -5.50
N ARG A 3 3.53 -9.31 -4.83
CA ARG A 3 2.23 -8.96 -4.24
C ARG A 3 2.43 -8.60 -2.78
N VAL A 4 1.98 -7.43 -2.37
CA VAL A 4 2.15 -6.92 -1.00
C VAL A 4 0.82 -6.52 -0.36
N GLY A 5 0.73 -6.71 0.95
CA GLY A 5 -0.34 -6.18 1.78
C GLY A 5 0.19 -5.08 2.69
N LEU A 6 -0.61 -4.04 2.90
CA LEU A 6 -0.28 -2.91 3.77
C LEU A 6 -1.17 -2.92 5.03
N ILE A 7 -0.54 -2.79 6.20
CA ILE A 7 -1.24 -2.65 7.49
C ILE A 7 -1.00 -1.24 8.01
N GLY A 8 -2.08 -0.52 8.27
CA GLY A 8 -2.09 0.90 8.65
C GLY A 8 -2.13 1.81 7.42
N CYS A 9 -3.21 2.56 7.28
CA CYS A 9 -3.55 3.45 6.17
C CYS A 9 -3.56 4.94 6.58
N GLY A 10 -2.99 5.27 7.74
CA GLY A 10 -2.73 6.66 8.16
C GLY A 10 -1.66 7.34 7.29
N ALA A 11 -1.12 8.48 7.74
CA ALA A 11 -0.26 9.35 6.93
C ALA A 11 0.91 8.63 6.22
N ILE A 12 1.58 7.70 6.89
CA ILE A 12 2.68 6.92 6.31
C ILE A 12 2.15 5.85 5.35
N GLY A 13 1.12 5.11 5.79
CA GLY A 13 0.51 4.05 4.99
C GLY A 13 0.00 4.56 3.65
N SER A 14 -0.73 5.67 3.66
CA SER A 14 -1.23 6.31 2.44
C SER A 14 -0.10 6.78 1.51
N SER A 15 1.01 7.27 2.08
CA SER A 15 2.18 7.68 1.29
C SER A 15 2.88 6.48 0.64
N ILE A 16 2.98 5.36 1.35
CA ILE A 16 3.54 4.11 0.83
C ILE A 16 2.62 3.53 -0.26
N ALA A 17 1.32 3.46 -0.01
CA ALA A 17 0.34 2.97 -0.99
C ALA A 17 0.40 3.78 -2.29
N ARG A 18 0.53 5.10 -2.18
CA ARG A 18 0.65 6.00 -3.33
C ARG A 18 1.91 5.74 -4.15
N VAL A 19 3.06 5.60 -3.53
CA VAL A 19 4.33 5.32 -4.24
C VAL A 19 4.30 3.94 -4.90
N ILE A 20 3.66 2.94 -4.26
CA ILE A 20 3.48 1.62 -4.87
C ILE A 20 2.63 1.71 -6.14
N ASP A 21 1.55 2.49 -6.10
CA ASP A 21 0.61 2.65 -7.23
C ASP A 21 1.19 3.52 -8.38
N GLU A 22 1.95 4.56 -8.05
CA GLU A 22 2.45 5.54 -9.03
C GLU A 22 3.83 5.18 -9.62
N ASP A 23 4.75 4.61 -8.83
CA ASP A 23 6.19 4.57 -9.19
C ASP A 23 6.83 3.16 -9.15
N PHE A 24 6.07 2.12 -8.79
CA PHE A 24 6.62 0.79 -8.49
C PHE A 24 5.95 -0.34 -9.27
N ASP A 25 6.07 -0.34 -10.60
CA ASP A 25 5.47 -1.30 -11.55
C ASP A 25 5.75 -2.79 -11.26
N GLU A 26 6.81 -3.10 -10.50
CA GLU A 26 7.17 -4.46 -10.13
C GLU A 26 6.37 -4.99 -8.93
N VAL A 27 5.62 -4.13 -8.24
CA VAL A 27 4.88 -4.41 -7.01
C VAL A 27 3.39 -4.14 -7.20
N ASP A 28 2.56 -5.04 -6.70
CA ASP A 28 1.10 -4.95 -6.75
C ASP A 28 0.57 -4.90 -5.30
N LEU A 29 -0.10 -3.81 -4.93
CA LEU A 29 -0.74 -3.65 -3.62
C LEU A 29 -2.10 -4.34 -3.64
N VAL A 30 -2.17 -5.52 -3.01
CA VAL A 30 -3.32 -6.43 -3.16
C VAL A 30 -4.23 -6.48 -1.94
N ALA A 31 -3.80 -5.90 -0.83
CA ALA A 31 -4.56 -5.85 0.41
C ALA A 31 -4.18 -4.64 1.24
N VAL A 32 -5.18 -4.07 1.90
CA VAL A 32 -5.03 -3.02 2.91
C VAL A 32 -5.87 -3.39 4.13
N PHE A 33 -5.31 -3.16 5.31
CA PHE A 33 -6.05 -3.28 6.57
C PHE A 33 -5.72 -2.07 7.44
N ASP A 34 -6.75 -1.43 7.96
CA ASP A 34 -6.64 -0.47 9.05
C ASP A 34 -7.64 -0.89 10.15
N ARG A 35 -7.35 -0.48 11.38
CA ARG A 35 -8.28 -0.72 12.49
C ARG A 35 -9.43 0.30 12.47
N ASP A 36 -9.14 1.51 12.01
CA ASP A 36 -10.03 2.67 12.14
C ASP A 36 -10.75 3.01 10.81
N ILE A 37 -10.50 2.24 9.74
CA ILE A 37 -11.09 2.39 8.40
C ILE A 37 -11.47 1.02 7.83
#